data_AF-A0A8T3PWP0-F1
#
_entry.id   AF-A0A8T3PWP0-F1
#
_cell.length_a   1.000
_cell.length_b   1.000
_cell.length_c   1.000
_cell.angle_alpha   90.00
_cell.angle_beta   90.00
_cell.angle_gamma   90.00
#
_symmetry.space_group_name_H-M   'P 1'
#
loop_
_entity.id
_entity.type
_entity.pdbx_description
1 polymer ?
#
loop_
_entity_poly.entity_id
_entity_poly.type
_entity_poly.pdbx_seq_one_letter_code
_entity_poly.pdbx_strand_id
1 'polypeptide(L)'
;MSEPERVQGTRVMALGGDPLFAAGLESDSQWNDAVEIDGDRYLELIWLRVPTHRLPILVRGANLDTGASVEFRSADGVVTEELYLTTGSSTEAESIGPDYRAWRSLMNIPAPGCYGLQVEGIGHFGGYVVVVQVT
;
A
#
# COMPACT_ATOMS: atom_id res chain seq x y z
N MET A 1 23.67 12.86 -3.17
CA MET A 1 22.32 12.71 -2.58
C MET A 1 21.34 13.17 -3.62
N SER A 2 20.55 12.26 -4.19
CA SER A 2 19.50 12.60 -5.16
C SER A 2 18.26 13.06 -4.41
N GLU A 3 17.74 14.24 -4.77
CA GLU A 3 16.46 14.74 -4.27
C GLU A 3 15.31 13.83 -4.72
N PRO A 4 14.26 13.65 -3.91
CA PRO A 4 13.09 12.88 -4.33
C PRO A 4 12.44 13.54 -5.54
N GLU A 5 12.38 12.81 -6.65
CA GLU A 5 11.80 13.29 -7.91
C GLU A 5 10.27 13.38 -7.78
N ARG A 6 9.73 14.58 -7.97
CA ARG A 6 8.29 14.82 -7.98
C ARG A 6 7.75 14.43 -9.36
N VAL A 7 7.21 13.22 -9.48
CA VAL A 7 6.58 12.75 -10.72
C VAL A 7 5.33 13.59 -11.01
N GLN A 8 5.40 14.49 -11.99
CA GLN A 8 4.23 15.18 -12.55
C GLN A 8 3.79 14.50 -13.85
N GLY A 9 2.51 14.15 -13.96
CA GLY A 9 1.84 14.10 -15.27
C GLY A 9 1.56 12.74 -15.90
N THR A 10 1.51 11.64 -15.15
CA THR A 10 0.91 10.38 -15.66
C THR A 10 -0.18 9.97 -14.68
N ARG A 11 -1.37 9.57 -15.16
CA ARG A 11 -2.33 8.86 -14.31
C ARG A 11 -1.66 7.57 -13.87
N VAL A 12 -1.04 7.59 -12.71
CA VAL A 12 -0.35 6.44 -12.14
C VAL A 12 -1.43 5.57 -11.51
N MET A 13 -1.93 4.56 -12.24
CA MET A 13 -2.89 3.58 -11.70
C MET A 13 -2.28 2.65 -10.64
N ALA A 14 -0.96 2.74 -10.41
CA ALA A 14 -0.28 2.01 -9.35
C ALA A 14 0.95 2.79 -8.85
N LEU A 15 0.96 3.20 -7.58
CA LEU A 15 2.05 3.94 -6.95
C LEU A 15 3.17 3.00 -6.47
N GLY A 16 4.43 3.39 -6.66
CA GLY A 16 5.60 2.64 -6.20
C GLY A 16 6.59 2.26 -7.30
N GLY A 17 7.43 1.27 -7.03
CA GLY A 17 8.50 0.78 -7.90
C GLY A 17 8.96 -0.62 -7.47
N ASP A 18 9.84 -1.26 -8.25
CA ASP A 18 10.38 -2.60 -7.90
C ASP A 18 10.76 -2.64 -6.39
N PRO A 19 10.21 -3.56 -5.58
CA PRO A 19 9.49 -4.78 -5.98
C PRO A 19 7.96 -4.75 -5.96
N LEU A 20 7.31 -3.63 -5.63
CA LEU A 20 5.88 -3.59 -5.37
C LEU A 20 5.20 -2.37 -6.00
N PHE A 21 3.97 -2.55 -6.44
CA PHE A 21 3.12 -1.48 -6.93
C PHE A 21 1.81 -1.50 -6.16
N ALA A 22 1.35 -0.35 -5.67
CA ALA A 22 0.08 -0.19 -4.97
C ALA A 22 -0.96 0.40 -5.92
N ALA A 23 -1.88 -0.42 -6.41
CA ALA A 23 -3.04 0.01 -7.19
C ALA A 23 -4.25 0.27 -6.27
N GLY A 24 -5.22 1.06 -6.74
CA GLY A 24 -6.37 1.51 -5.94
C GLY A 24 -6.11 2.81 -5.19
N LEU A 25 -4.86 3.27 -5.14
CA LEU A 25 -4.49 4.62 -4.71
C LEU A 25 -4.35 5.52 -5.92
N GLU A 26 -5.05 6.65 -5.89
CA GLU A 26 -4.79 7.77 -6.76
C GLU A 26 -4.05 8.84 -5.96
N SER A 27 -3.37 9.78 -6.62
CA SER A 27 -2.69 10.88 -5.93
C SER A 27 -3.65 11.76 -5.11
N ASP A 28 -4.94 11.71 -5.45
CA ASP A 28 -6.06 12.52 -4.98
C ASP A 28 -7.28 11.67 -4.59
N SER A 29 -7.04 10.54 -3.92
CA SER A 29 -8.09 9.66 -3.40
C SER A 29 -9.10 10.44 -2.54
N GLN A 30 -10.40 10.23 -2.80
CA GLN A 30 -11.46 10.95 -2.08
C GLN A 30 -11.82 10.21 -0.78
N TRP A 31 -11.87 10.93 0.34
CA TRP A 31 -12.28 10.39 1.63
C TRP A 31 -13.71 9.82 1.62
N ASN A 32 -14.57 10.37 0.76
CA ASN A 32 -15.95 9.93 0.60
C ASN A 32 -16.09 8.63 -0.20
N ASP A 33 -15.06 8.24 -0.96
CA ASP A 33 -15.05 6.99 -1.73
C ASP A 33 -14.55 5.81 -0.87
N ALA A 34 -14.10 6.09 0.36
CA ALA A 34 -13.69 5.10 1.33
C ALA A 34 -14.85 4.18 1.74
N VAL A 35 -14.56 2.88 1.86
CA VAL A 35 -15.52 1.93 2.43
C VAL A 35 -15.59 2.15 3.94
N GLU A 36 -16.80 2.18 4.48
CA GLU A 36 -17.05 2.26 5.92
C GLU A 36 -17.29 0.87 6.48
N ILE A 37 -16.52 0.49 7.51
CA ILE A 37 -16.59 -0.81 8.17
C ILE A 37 -16.49 -0.56 9.67
N ASP A 38 -17.52 -0.96 10.43
CA ASP A 38 -17.59 -0.80 11.89
C ASP A 38 -17.36 0.65 12.39
N GLY A 39 -17.67 1.64 11.55
CA GLY A 39 -17.50 3.08 11.84
C GLY A 39 -16.15 3.65 11.40
N ASP A 40 -15.23 2.81 10.94
CA ASP A 40 -13.93 3.20 10.41
C ASP A 40 -13.95 3.27 8.88
N ARG A 41 -13.14 4.16 8.31
CA ARG A 41 -13.03 4.36 6.86
C ARG A 41 -11.76 3.76 6.31
N TYR A 42 -11.90 3.09 5.18
CA TYR A 42 -10.80 2.41 4.52
C TYR A 42 -10.72 2.68 3.03
N LEU A 43 -9.51 2.87 2.51
CA LEU A 43 -9.22 2.79 1.08
C LEU A 43 -8.84 1.36 0.70
N GLU A 44 -9.33 0.89 -0.44
CA GLU A 44 -8.93 -0.41 -0.99
C GLU A 44 -7.59 -0.33 -1.72
N LEU A 45 -6.74 -1.32 -1.44
CA LEU A 45 -5.39 -1.43 -1.98
C LEU A 45 -5.21 -2.79 -2.64
N ILE A 46 -4.63 -2.77 -3.84
CA ILE A 46 -4.13 -3.97 -4.50
C ILE A 46 -2.62 -3.83 -4.60
N TRP A 47 -1.90 -4.70 -3.93
CA TRP A 47 -0.44 -4.75 -3.95
C TRP A 47 0.03 -5.74 -5.01
N LEU A 48 0.67 -5.26 -6.07
CA LEU A 48 1.20 -6.08 -7.16
C LEU A 48 2.72 -6.21 -7.03
N ARG A 49 3.21 -7.43 -6.85
CA ARG A 49 4.65 -7.71 -6.80
C ARG A 49 5.18 -8.13 -8.16
N VAL A 50 6.37 -7.64 -8.50
CA VAL A 50 7.09 -8.03 -9.72
C VAL A 50 7.53 -9.51 -9.71
N PRO A 51 7.68 -10.15 -10.88
CA PRO A 51 8.10 -11.54 -11.02
C PRO A 51 9.51 -11.85 -10.56
N THR A 52 10.38 -10.86 -10.33
CA THR A 52 11.77 -11.06 -9.90
C THR A 52 11.90 -11.11 -8.38
N HIS A 53 10.94 -10.54 -7.65
CA HIS A 53 10.95 -10.53 -6.20
C HIS A 53 10.26 -11.79 -5.64
N ARG A 54 10.92 -12.47 -4.70
CA ARG A 54 10.42 -13.71 -4.06
C ARG A 54 10.41 -13.63 -2.55
N LEU A 55 11.06 -12.62 -1.98
CA LEU A 55 11.15 -12.44 -0.54
C LEU A 55 9.86 -11.78 -0.01
N PRO A 56 9.57 -11.88 1.29
CA PRO A 56 8.48 -11.15 1.90
C PRO A 56 8.68 -9.64 1.81
N ILE A 57 7.58 -8.91 1.72
CA ILE A 57 7.57 -7.45 1.71
C ILE A 57 6.82 -6.95 2.93
N LEU A 58 7.41 -6.01 3.66
CA LEU A 58 6.78 -5.31 4.78
C LEU A 58 6.25 -3.96 4.27
N VAL A 59 5.02 -3.64 4.65
CA VAL A 59 4.41 -2.32 4.46
C VAL A 59 4.05 -1.73 5.80
N ARG A 60 4.41 -0.47 6.01
CA ARG A 60 4.02 0.36 7.16
C ARG A 60 3.44 1.67 6.68
N GLY A 61 2.51 2.25 7.42
CA GLY A 61 1.94 3.53 7.05
C GLY A 61 1.88 4.52 8.21
N ALA A 62 1.83 5.80 7.87
CA ALA A 62 1.58 6.88 8.81
C ALA A 62 0.77 8.01 8.15
N ASN A 63 -0.08 8.67 8.94
CA ASN A 63 -0.59 9.99 8.60
C ASN A 63 0.57 11.00 8.77
N LEU A 64 0.92 11.70 7.71
CA LEU A 64 2.05 12.63 7.68
C LEU A 64 1.74 13.99 8.33
N ASP A 65 0.45 14.31 8.50
CA ASP A 65 0.01 15.55 9.14
C ASP A 65 0.04 15.41 10.67
N THR A 66 -0.24 14.22 11.20
CA THR A 66 -0.34 13.96 12.66
C THR A 66 0.76 13.07 13.21
N GLY A 67 1.43 12.28 12.35
CA GLY A 67 2.39 11.25 12.75
C GLY A 67 1.76 9.96 13.28
N ALA A 68 0.42 9.85 13.29
CA ALA A 68 -0.26 8.63 13.73
C ALA A 68 0.01 7.46 12.77
N SER A 69 0.22 6.25 13.31
CA SER A 69 0.32 5.03 12.52
C SER A 69 -0.96 4.79 11.73
N VAL A 70 -0.80 4.17 10.56
CA VAL A 70 -1.92 3.66 9.75
C VAL A 70 -2.08 2.17 9.99
N GLU A 71 -3.32 1.75 10.16
CA GLU A 71 -3.68 0.34 10.25
C GLU A 71 -4.09 -0.19 8.87
N PHE A 72 -3.73 -1.45 8.62
CA PHE A 72 -4.12 -2.22 7.46
C PHE A 72 -5.03 -3.35 7.89
N ARG A 73 -6.12 -3.56 7.14
CA ARG A 73 -6.98 -4.71 7.28
C ARG A 73 -6.78 -5.65 6.09
N SER A 74 -6.33 -6.87 6.34
CA SER A 74 -6.13 -7.91 5.32
C SER A 74 -7.47 -8.50 4.86
N ALA A 75 -7.44 -9.28 3.77
CA ALA A 75 -8.62 -9.88 3.17
C ALA A 75 -9.38 -10.85 4.12
N ASP A 76 -8.69 -11.45 5.08
CA ASP A 76 -9.28 -12.30 6.13
C ASP A 76 -9.83 -11.50 7.34
N GLY A 77 -9.70 -10.17 7.30
CA GLY A 77 -10.25 -9.24 8.28
C GLY A 77 -9.32 -8.90 9.44
N VAL A 78 -8.09 -9.43 9.48
CA VAL A 78 -7.09 -9.09 10.51
C VAL A 78 -6.62 -7.64 10.34
N VAL A 79 -6.55 -6.90 11.45
CA VAL A 79 -6.08 -5.50 11.49
C VAL A 79 -4.68 -5.44 12.10
N THR A 80 -3.77 -4.71 11.47
CA THR A 80 -2.35 -4.62 11.86
C THR A 80 -1.72 -3.30 11.41
N GLU A 81 -0.78 -2.75 12.19
CA GLU A 81 0.03 -1.58 11.78
C GLU A 81 1.15 -1.96 10.79
N GLU A 82 1.52 -3.24 10.76
CA GLU A 82 2.53 -3.80 9.87
C GLU A 82 1.90 -4.86 8.96
N LEU A 83 1.88 -4.60 7.65
CA LEU A 83 1.34 -5.52 6.67
C LEU A 83 2.47 -6.33 6.03
N TYR A 84 2.47 -7.64 6.28
CA TYR A 84 3.44 -8.58 5.71
C TYR A 84 2.86 -9.29 4.48
N LEU A 85 3.39 -8.96 3.31
CA LEU A 85 3.04 -9.60 2.04
C LEU A 85 3.95 -10.80 1.80
N THR A 86 3.49 -11.98 2.22
CA THR A 86 4.26 -13.23 2.08
C THR A 86 3.74 -14.10 0.94
N THR A 87 4.61 -14.96 0.39
CA THR A 87 4.21 -16.02 -0.57
C THR A 87 3.54 -17.22 0.12
N GLY A 88 3.40 -17.16 1.44
CA GLY A 88 3.20 -18.30 2.33
C GLY A 88 1.77 -18.61 2.71
N SER A 89 0.76 -18.26 1.90
CA SER A 89 -0.53 -18.96 1.92
C SER A 89 -1.29 -18.63 0.63
N SER A 90 -1.88 -19.62 -0.01
CA SER A 90 -2.63 -19.49 -1.26
C SER A 90 -3.98 -18.76 -1.10
N THR A 91 -4.25 -18.16 0.07
CA THR A 91 -5.50 -17.44 0.37
C THR A 91 -5.33 -15.92 0.38
N GLU A 92 -4.10 -15.40 0.54
CA GLU A 92 -3.86 -13.95 0.61
C GLU A 92 -3.31 -13.39 -0.71
N ALA A 93 -2.52 -14.18 -1.44
CA ALA A 93 -1.89 -13.78 -2.70
C ALA A 93 -2.60 -14.41 -3.90
N GLU A 94 -3.30 -13.61 -4.70
CA GLU A 94 -3.87 -14.03 -5.97
C GLU A 94 -2.78 -14.13 -7.05
N SER A 95 -2.76 -15.24 -7.80
CA SER A 95 -1.89 -15.38 -8.96
C SER A 95 -2.53 -14.71 -10.17
N ILE A 96 -2.02 -13.55 -10.57
CA ILE A 96 -2.55 -12.76 -11.71
C ILE A 96 -1.78 -12.95 -13.02
N GLY A 97 -0.88 -13.93 -13.07
CA GLY A 97 -0.07 -14.27 -14.24
C GLY A 97 1.14 -15.13 -13.88
N PRO A 98 2.01 -15.46 -14.84
CA PRO A 98 3.25 -16.15 -14.58
C PRO A 98 4.08 -15.34 -13.58
N ASP A 99 4.33 -15.91 -12.39
CA ASP A 99 5.16 -15.34 -11.31
C ASP A 99 4.71 -14.01 -10.65
N TYR A 100 3.69 -13.33 -11.19
CA TYR A 100 3.05 -12.19 -10.53
C TYR A 100 2.18 -12.62 -9.35
N ARG A 101 2.14 -11.78 -8.32
CA ARG A 101 1.28 -11.96 -7.14
C ARG A 101 0.60 -10.66 -6.79
N ALA A 102 -0.67 -10.75 -6.39
CA ALA A 102 -1.47 -9.63 -5.93
C ALA A 102 -2.03 -9.91 -4.54
N TRP A 103 -1.98 -8.93 -3.63
CA TRP A 103 -2.64 -8.98 -2.32
C TRP A 103 -3.64 -7.85 -2.23
N ARG A 104 -4.83 -8.13 -1.69
CA ARG A 104 -5.82 -7.10 -1.36
C ARG A 104 -5.72 -6.73 0.11
N SER A 105 -5.74 -5.44 0.40
CA SER A 105 -5.88 -4.94 1.77
C SER A 105 -6.73 -3.67 1.79
N LEU A 106 -7.10 -3.26 2.98
CA LEU A 106 -7.80 -2.02 3.29
C LEU A 106 -6.89 -1.16 4.16
N MET A 107 -6.75 0.11 3.86
CA MET A 107 -5.93 1.07 4.63
C MET A 107 -6.84 2.03 5.39
N ASN A 108 -6.71 2.09 6.70
CA ASN A 108 -7.49 2.98 7.55
C ASN A 108 -7.13 4.45 7.27
N ILE A 109 -8.15 5.28 7.02
CA ILE A 109 -8.03 6.72 6.76
C ILE A 109 -9.05 7.49 7.61
N PRO A 110 -8.72 7.78 8.89
CA PRO A 110 -9.70 8.29 9.85
C PRO A 110 -10.16 9.73 9.54
N ALA A 111 -9.41 10.47 8.73
CA ALA A 111 -9.71 11.82 8.32
C ALA A 111 -9.09 12.13 6.94
N PRO A 112 -9.52 13.21 6.26
CA PRO A 112 -8.74 13.78 5.17
C PRO A 112 -7.34 14.20 5.64
N GLY A 113 -6.34 14.06 4.76
CA GLY A 113 -4.95 14.39 5.09
C GLY A 113 -3.92 13.72 4.17
N CYS A 114 -2.65 13.93 4.49
CA CYS A 114 -1.54 13.30 3.79
C CYS A 114 -1.13 12.00 4.48
N TYR A 115 -0.90 10.95 3.70
CA TYR A 115 -0.50 9.64 4.19
C TYR A 115 0.75 9.14 3.47
N GLY A 116 1.65 8.51 4.22
CA GLY A 116 2.87 7.91 3.71
C GLY A 116 2.86 6.41 3.95
N LEU A 117 3.24 5.62 2.95
CA LEU A 117 3.41 4.18 3.04
C LEU A 117 4.86 3.83 2.75
N GLN A 118 5.54 3.27 3.75
CA GLN A 118 6.87 2.72 3.60
C GLN A 118 6.77 1.27 3.13
N VAL A 119 7.45 0.94 2.03
CA VAL A 119 7.54 -0.42 1.50
C VAL A 119 8.98 -0.91 1.59
N GLU A 120 9.19 -2.06 2.24
CA GLU A 120 10.51 -2.66 2.46
C GLU A 120 10.53 -4.13 2.00
N GLY A 121 11.38 -4.48 1.05
CA GLY A 121 11.65 -5.89 0.73
C GLY A 121 12.58 -6.49 1.78
N ILE A 122 12.15 -7.53 2.50
CA ILE A 122 13.00 -8.18 3.51
C ILE A 122 14.21 -8.79 2.81
N GLY A 123 15.42 -8.32 3.12
CA GLY A 123 16.67 -8.72 2.46
C GLY A 123 17.10 -7.85 1.27
N HIS A 124 16.36 -6.77 0.96
CA HIS A 124 16.74 -5.74 -0.01
C HIS A 124 17.06 -4.43 0.72
N PHE A 125 18.24 -3.86 0.49
CA PHE A 125 18.59 -2.53 1.00
C PHE A 125 17.95 -1.48 0.09
N GLY A 126 16.72 -1.08 0.40
CA GLY A 126 15.99 -0.07 -0.34
C GLY A 126 14.51 -0.16 -0.05
N GLY A 127 14.00 0.80 0.71
CA GLY A 127 12.58 1.05 0.80
C GLY A 127 12.22 2.30 0.01
N TYR A 128 11.00 2.37 -0.47
CA TYR A 128 10.44 3.60 -1.05
C TYR A 128 9.20 4.01 -0.28
N VAL A 129 8.87 5.30 -0.37
CA VAL A 129 7.69 5.88 0.26
C VAL A 129 6.69 6.23 -0.82
N VAL A 130 5.46 5.72 -0.69
CA VAL A 130 4.31 6.21 -1.45
C VAL A 130 3.63 7.30 -0.64
N VAL A 131 3.37 8.45 -1.25
CA VAL A 131 2.63 9.54 -0.62
C VAL A 131 1.29 9.69 -1.32
N VAL A 132 0.22 9.72 -0.53
CA VAL A 132 -1.17 9.89 -0.99
C VAL A 132 -1.77 11.07 -0.26
N GLN A 133 -2.46 11.94 -1.02
CA GLN A 133 -3.33 12.95 -0.44
C GLN A 133 -4.76 12.45 -0.47
N VAL A 134 -5.41 12.44 0.70
CA VAL A 134 -6.82 12.10 0.86
C VAL A 134 -7.61 13.38 1.10
N THR A 135 -8.58 13.68 0.23
CA THR A 135 -9.38 14.92 0.28
C THR A 135 -10.84 14.69 0.64
#